data_AF-A0A091BAR3-F1
#
_entry.id   AF-A0A091BAR3-F1
#
_cell.length_a   1.000
_cell.length_b   1.000
_cell.length_c   1.000
_cell.angle_alpha   90.00
_cell.angle_beta   90.00
_cell.angle_gamma   90.00
#
_symmetry.space_group_name_H-M   'P 1'
#
loop_
_entity.id
_entity.type
_entity.pdbx_description
1 polymer ?
#
loop_
_entity_poly.entity_id
_entity_poly.type
_entity_poly.pdbx_seq_one_letter_code
_entity_poly.pdbx_strand_id
1 'polypeptide(L)'
;MRIIGEAHKAGADAVKIQTYRPDTITMDSDREEFRIRGGLWDGRTLYELYSEAHMPWDWHEALFKRARQLGITLFSSPFDRTAVDLLESLGAPAYKIASFEAVDLSLIRYVAATGKPMIISTGMADADEIDEALHAARDGGCHDVAILHCVSGYPAPAADYNLRTLPDMQSRFGVPVGLSDHTLDNTTAIASVALGACIIEKHFTLDRSGGGPDDSFSLEPAELAALCRAARTAWGSLGSVDYGRKSSEQGNVQFRRSLYVTRDVAAGEAVTHDNVRSIRPGFGLACRHMDDVQGMKFQTAVSRGTPLAWDLLSKKIE
;
A
#
# COMPACT_ATOMS: atom_id res chain seq x y z
N MET A 1 3.93 9.89 -24.33
CA MET A 1 2.96 8.89 -24.88
C MET A 1 3.29 7.44 -24.53
N ARG A 2 4.49 6.92 -24.88
CA ARG A 2 4.86 5.52 -24.62
C ARG A 2 4.81 5.14 -23.13
N ILE A 3 5.33 6.02 -22.26
CA ILE A 3 5.25 5.88 -20.80
C ILE A 3 3.82 5.58 -20.32
N ILE A 4 2.82 6.36 -20.76
CA ILE A 4 1.41 6.13 -20.40
C ILE A 4 0.93 4.74 -20.84
N GLY A 5 1.33 4.31 -22.05
CA GLY A 5 0.99 3.00 -22.59
C GLY A 5 1.59 1.85 -21.77
N GLU A 6 2.86 1.95 -21.39
CA GLU A 6 3.53 0.91 -20.59
C GLU A 6 3.03 0.90 -19.13
N ALA A 7 2.76 2.06 -18.53
CA ALA A 7 2.15 2.14 -17.20
C ALA A 7 0.76 1.48 -17.16
N HIS A 8 -0.08 1.73 -18.18
CA HIS A 8 -1.38 1.07 -18.31
C HIS A 8 -1.22 -0.46 -18.46
N LYS A 9 -0.32 -0.94 -19.32
CA LYS A 9 -0.05 -2.38 -19.48
C LYS A 9 0.46 -3.04 -18.19
N ALA A 10 1.24 -2.31 -17.39
CA ALA A 10 1.77 -2.79 -16.11
C ALA A 10 0.66 -2.94 -15.04
N GLY A 11 -0.50 -2.31 -15.23
CA GLY A 11 -1.62 -2.36 -14.30
C GLY A 11 -1.60 -1.23 -13.26
N ALA A 12 -0.91 -0.13 -13.55
CA ALA A 12 -0.95 1.08 -12.74
C ALA A 12 -2.33 1.75 -12.85
N ASP A 13 -2.84 2.27 -11.73
CA ASP A 13 -4.16 2.91 -11.67
C ASP A 13 -4.14 4.34 -12.22
N ALA A 14 -2.98 5.02 -12.15
CA ALA A 14 -2.81 6.37 -12.65
C ALA A 14 -1.37 6.64 -13.13
N VAL A 15 -1.21 7.69 -13.93
CA VAL A 15 0.06 8.30 -14.30
C VAL A 15 0.05 9.73 -13.78
N LYS A 16 1.15 10.14 -13.14
CA LYS A 16 1.37 11.52 -12.72
C LYS A 16 2.45 12.17 -13.57
N ILE A 17 2.22 13.40 -14.00
CA ILE A 17 3.24 14.26 -14.61
C ILE A 17 3.56 15.46 -13.71
N GLN A 18 4.53 16.28 -14.08
CA GLN A 18 4.85 17.54 -13.41
C GLN A 18 4.59 18.68 -14.40
N THR A 19 3.94 19.74 -13.93
CA THR A 19 3.56 20.89 -14.76
C THR A 19 4.09 22.15 -14.12
N TYR A 20 5.12 22.73 -14.74
CA TYR A 20 5.73 23.99 -14.34
C TYR A 20 6.43 24.62 -15.54
N ARG A 21 6.89 25.85 -15.37
CA ARG A 21 7.92 26.45 -16.22
C ARG A 21 9.14 26.86 -15.38
N PRO A 22 10.35 26.85 -15.93
CA PRO A 22 11.55 27.21 -15.17
C PRO A 22 11.44 28.59 -14.48
N ASP A 23 10.83 29.56 -15.16
CA ASP A 23 10.60 30.94 -14.68
C ASP A 23 9.50 31.07 -13.62
N THR A 24 8.68 30.04 -13.43
CA THR A 24 7.62 30.01 -12.41
C THR A 24 8.03 29.27 -11.14
N ILE A 25 8.95 28.31 -11.24
CA ILE A 25 9.40 27.48 -10.12
C ILE A 25 10.73 27.98 -9.54
N THR A 26 11.54 28.68 -10.34
CA THR A 26 12.81 29.26 -9.93
C THR A 26 13.10 30.54 -10.73
N MET A 27 14.31 31.06 -10.61
CA MET A 27 14.79 32.24 -11.34
C MET A 27 16.08 31.90 -12.09
N ASP A 28 16.25 32.48 -13.28
CA ASP A 28 17.52 32.44 -14.01
C ASP A 28 18.59 33.22 -13.25
N SER A 29 19.37 32.49 -12.45
CA SER A 29 20.37 33.06 -11.56
C SER A 29 21.53 32.09 -11.33
N ASP A 30 22.75 32.63 -11.40
CA ASP A 30 24.01 31.93 -11.12
C ASP A 30 24.52 32.16 -9.70
N ARG A 31 23.74 32.85 -8.86
CA ARG A 31 24.04 33.06 -7.44
C ARG A 31 24.19 31.73 -6.71
N GLU A 32 24.95 31.76 -5.62
CA GLU A 32 25.31 30.57 -4.86
C GLU A 32 24.09 29.78 -4.39
N GLU A 33 23.02 30.46 -3.98
CA GLU A 33 21.79 29.83 -3.49
C GLU A 33 21.00 29.09 -4.58
N PHE A 34 21.25 29.40 -5.86
CA PHE A 34 20.61 28.77 -7.01
C PHE A 34 21.48 27.66 -7.60
N ARG A 35 22.68 27.42 -7.06
CA ARG A 35 23.59 26.36 -7.50
C ARG A 35 23.41 25.09 -6.67
N ILE A 36 23.26 23.98 -7.36
CA ILE A 36 23.11 22.66 -6.75
C ILE A 36 24.50 22.15 -6.34
N ARG A 37 24.61 21.69 -5.09
CA ARG A 37 25.82 21.09 -4.53
C ARG A 37 25.56 19.65 -4.09
N GLY A 38 26.35 18.72 -4.59
CA GLY A 38 26.23 17.29 -4.35
C GLY A 38 25.09 16.62 -5.11
N GLY A 39 25.03 15.29 -4.99
CA GLY A 39 23.98 14.48 -5.62
C GLY A 39 24.10 14.36 -7.14
N LEU A 40 23.00 13.97 -7.79
CA LEU A 40 22.95 13.68 -9.22
C LEU A 40 23.10 14.91 -10.12
N TRP A 41 22.85 16.10 -9.59
CA TRP A 41 22.76 17.35 -10.36
C TRP A 41 23.81 18.38 -9.93
N ASP A 42 24.87 17.94 -9.24
CA ASP A 42 25.97 18.78 -8.75
C ASP A 42 26.55 19.71 -9.83
N GLY A 43 26.76 20.97 -9.46
CA GLY A 43 27.37 21.98 -10.32
C GLY A 43 26.43 22.69 -11.30
N ARG A 44 25.15 22.28 -11.39
CA ARG A 44 24.13 22.96 -12.20
C ARG A 44 23.44 24.06 -11.41
N THR A 45 22.87 25.03 -12.11
CA THR A 45 21.85 25.92 -11.52
C THR A 45 20.47 25.25 -11.51
N LEU A 46 19.58 25.67 -10.60
CA LEU A 46 18.18 25.25 -10.60
C LEU A 46 17.51 25.55 -11.95
N TYR A 47 17.77 26.72 -12.53
CA TYR A 47 17.17 27.12 -13.80
C TYR A 47 17.60 26.21 -14.95
N GLU A 48 18.89 25.83 -15.03
CA GLU A 48 19.38 24.87 -16.02
C GLU A 48 18.74 23.48 -15.87
N LEU A 49 18.59 23.01 -14.62
CA LEU A 49 17.95 21.71 -14.34
C LEU A 49 16.49 21.72 -14.78
N TYR A 50 15.71 22.70 -14.31
CA TYR A 50 14.30 22.78 -14.61
C TYR A 50 14.03 23.10 -16.09
N SER A 51 14.93 23.82 -16.77
CA SER A 51 14.83 24.05 -18.22
C SER A 51 14.97 22.75 -19.02
N GLU A 52 15.86 21.85 -18.61
CA GLU A 52 15.97 20.53 -19.25
C GLU A 52 14.79 19.62 -18.89
N ALA A 53 14.37 19.64 -17.62
CA ALA A 53 13.40 18.68 -17.08
C ALA A 53 11.93 19.03 -17.37
N HIS A 54 11.59 20.30 -17.61
CA HIS A 54 10.19 20.71 -17.78
C HIS A 54 9.53 20.04 -18.99
N MET A 55 8.25 19.71 -18.83
CA MET A 55 7.45 19.20 -19.93
C MET A 55 6.92 20.37 -20.79
N PRO A 56 7.07 20.32 -22.13
CA PRO A 56 6.44 21.29 -23.01
C PRO A 56 4.92 21.35 -22.79
N TRP A 57 4.39 22.57 -22.62
CA TRP A 57 3.00 22.77 -22.23
C TRP A 57 2.00 22.31 -23.29
N ASP A 58 2.35 22.46 -24.57
CA ASP A 58 1.58 22.01 -25.73
C ASP A 58 1.39 20.47 -25.78
N TRP A 59 2.20 19.72 -25.04
CA TRP A 59 2.04 18.26 -24.96
C TRP A 59 0.89 17.82 -24.05
N HIS A 60 0.46 18.65 -23.11
CA HIS A 60 -0.47 18.24 -22.05
C HIS A 60 -1.82 17.77 -22.62
N GLU A 61 -2.43 18.53 -23.54
CA GLU A 61 -3.72 18.16 -24.14
C GLU A 61 -3.67 16.78 -24.81
N ALA A 62 -2.60 16.53 -25.58
CA ALA A 62 -2.40 15.26 -26.24
C ALA A 62 -2.20 14.11 -25.24
N LEU A 63 -1.46 14.34 -24.15
CA LEU A 63 -1.22 13.35 -23.09
C LEU A 63 -2.53 13.00 -22.36
N PHE A 64 -3.31 13.99 -21.96
CA PHE A 64 -4.63 13.80 -21.34
C PHE A 64 -5.58 13.04 -22.27
N LYS A 65 -5.60 13.41 -23.56
CA LYS A 65 -6.38 12.68 -24.58
C LYS A 65 -5.94 11.21 -24.69
N ARG A 66 -4.63 10.95 -24.70
CA ARG A 66 -4.11 9.58 -24.79
C ARG A 66 -4.45 8.74 -23.56
N ALA A 67 -4.34 9.32 -22.36
CA ALA A 67 -4.70 8.65 -21.12
C ALA A 67 -6.18 8.26 -21.10
N ARG A 68 -7.08 9.19 -21.50
CA ARG A 68 -8.51 8.91 -21.67
C ARG A 68 -8.79 7.77 -22.66
N GLN A 69 -8.10 7.73 -23.79
CA GLN A 69 -8.24 6.65 -24.78
C GLN A 69 -7.81 5.28 -24.24
N LEU A 70 -6.82 5.25 -23.34
CA LEU A 70 -6.34 4.03 -22.70
C LEU A 70 -7.15 3.64 -21.45
N GLY A 71 -7.99 4.54 -20.94
CA GLY A 71 -8.72 4.33 -19.68
C GLY A 71 -7.81 4.34 -18.44
N ILE A 72 -6.67 5.04 -18.49
CA ILE A 72 -5.82 5.28 -17.32
C ILE A 72 -5.95 6.73 -16.87
N THR A 73 -6.04 6.94 -15.55
CA THR A 73 -6.09 8.29 -14.99
C THR A 73 -4.78 9.02 -15.23
N LEU A 74 -4.83 10.24 -15.76
CA LEU A 74 -3.69 11.15 -15.82
C LEU A 74 -4.01 12.38 -14.97
N PHE A 75 -3.07 12.73 -14.10
CA PHE A 75 -3.12 13.93 -13.27
C PHE A 75 -1.70 14.50 -13.14
N SER A 76 -1.55 15.63 -12.45
CA SER A 76 -0.26 16.32 -12.39
C SER A 76 0.04 16.96 -11.03
N SER A 77 1.31 17.23 -10.81
CA SER A 77 1.81 18.19 -9.83
C SER A 77 1.94 19.58 -10.45
N PRO A 78 1.06 20.55 -10.12
CA PRO A 78 1.29 21.95 -10.43
C PRO A 78 2.26 22.58 -9.42
N PHE A 79 3.14 23.46 -9.88
CA PHE A 79 4.10 24.18 -9.03
C PHE A 79 3.79 25.67 -8.92
N ASP A 80 2.80 26.14 -9.66
CA ASP A 80 2.37 27.53 -9.68
C ASP A 80 0.92 27.65 -10.17
N ARG A 81 0.31 28.83 -10.05
CA ARG A 81 -1.10 29.05 -10.42
C ARG A 81 -1.39 28.84 -11.90
N THR A 82 -0.46 29.20 -12.78
CA THR A 82 -0.64 29.04 -14.23
C THR A 82 -0.68 27.55 -14.62
N ALA A 83 0.08 26.70 -13.93
CA ALA A 83 0.00 25.25 -14.08
C ALA A 83 -1.35 24.70 -13.62
N VAL A 84 -1.89 25.20 -12.49
CA VAL A 84 -3.24 24.83 -12.02
C VAL A 84 -4.29 25.19 -13.07
N ASP A 85 -4.26 26.41 -13.59
CA ASP A 85 -5.23 26.89 -14.59
C ASP A 85 -5.19 26.06 -15.88
N LEU A 86 -3.98 25.69 -16.35
CA LEU A 86 -3.83 24.76 -17.49
C LEU A 86 -4.49 23.41 -17.18
N LEU A 87 -4.18 22.82 -16.03
CA LEU A 87 -4.69 21.49 -15.66
C LEU A 87 -6.21 21.48 -15.46
N GLU A 88 -6.79 22.55 -14.91
CA GLU A 88 -8.24 22.75 -14.85
C GLU A 88 -8.86 22.74 -16.24
N SER A 89 -8.28 23.49 -17.19
CA SER A 89 -8.77 23.54 -18.58
C SER A 89 -8.75 22.18 -19.29
N LEU A 90 -7.87 21.27 -18.86
CA LEU A 90 -7.72 19.92 -19.40
C LEU A 90 -8.62 18.88 -18.72
N GLY A 91 -9.30 19.28 -17.64
CA GLY A 91 -10.14 18.42 -16.83
C GLY A 91 -9.33 17.44 -15.98
N ALA A 92 -8.20 17.87 -15.41
CA ALA A 92 -7.46 17.04 -14.46
C ALA A 92 -8.38 16.58 -13.31
N PRO A 93 -8.40 15.29 -12.93
CA PRO A 93 -9.36 14.77 -11.96
C PRO A 93 -8.92 14.94 -10.51
N ALA A 94 -7.63 15.19 -10.28
CA ALA A 94 -7.02 15.37 -8.96
C ALA A 94 -5.70 16.15 -9.11
N TYR A 95 -5.14 16.60 -7.98
CA TYR A 95 -3.87 17.32 -7.94
C TYR A 95 -2.89 16.71 -6.95
N LYS A 96 -1.60 16.79 -7.28
CA LYS A 96 -0.51 16.41 -6.39
C LYS A 96 0.27 17.64 -5.95
N ILE A 97 0.32 17.94 -4.65
CA ILE A 97 1.29 18.89 -4.10
C ILE A 97 2.59 18.13 -3.82
N ALA A 98 3.69 18.51 -4.46
CA ALA A 98 5.00 17.89 -4.26
C ALA A 98 5.59 18.27 -2.88
N SER A 99 6.58 17.52 -2.41
CA SER A 99 7.10 17.66 -1.04
C SER A 99 7.68 19.05 -0.76
N PHE A 100 8.38 19.65 -1.72
CA PHE A 100 8.95 20.99 -1.57
C PHE A 100 7.85 22.07 -1.50
N GLU A 101 6.71 21.84 -2.14
CA GLU A 101 5.56 22.75 -2.18
C GLU A 101 4.58 22.53 -1.02
N ALA A 102 4.81 21.57 -0.12
CA ALA A 102 3.94 21.31 1.03
C ALA A 102 3.83 22.52 1.98
N VAL A 103 4.84 23.39 1.99
CA VAL A 103 4.87 24.63 2.76
C VAL A 103 4.28 25.83 2.02
N ASP A 104 3.98 25.71 0.71
CA ASP A 104 3.33 26.78 -0.04
C ASP A 104 1.80 26.75 0.18
N LEU A 105 1.40 27.26 1.35
CA LEU A 105 -0.01 27.34 1.75
C LEU A 105 -0.87 28.18 0.78
N SER A 106 -0.25 29.07 0.00
CA SER A 106 -0.97 29.87 -1.00
C SER A 106 -1.30 29.06 -2.24
N LEU A 107 -0.36 28.24 -2.71
CA LEU A 107 -0.59 27.29 -3.79
C LEU A 107 -1.62 26.22 -3.38
N ILE A 108 -1.48 25.66 -2.16
CA ILE A 108 -2.41 24.67 -1.63
C ILE A 108 -3.85 25.20 -1.61
N ARG A 109 -4.07 26.41 -1.10
CA ARG A 109 -5.42 27.04 -1.11
C ARG A 109 -5.94 27.26 -2.53
N TYR A 110 -5.07 27.63 -3.47
CA TYR A 110 -5.47 27.85 -4.86
C TYR A 110 -5.91 26.55 -5.53
N VAL A 111 -5.16 25.46 -5.34
CA VAL A 111 -5.54 24.13 -5.81
C VAL A 111 -6.82 23.65 -5.13
N ALA A 112 -6.95 23.86 -3.82
CA ALA A 112 -8.13 23.45 -3.07
C ALA A 112 -9.41 24.15 -3.54
N ALA A 113 -9.33 25.40 -4.00
CA ALA A 113 -10.46 26.15 -4.54
C ALA A 113 -11.06 25.54 -5.83
N THR A 114 -10.37 24.61 -6.48
CA THR A 114 -10.91 23.82 -7.59
C THR A 114 -11.97 22.80 -7.14
N GLY A 115 -12.02 22.48 -5.85
CA GLY A 115 -12.90 21.47 -5.26
C GLY A 115 -12.54 20.02 -5.60
N LYS A 116 -11.38 19.79 -6.25
CA LYS A 116 -10.93 18.45 -6.64
C LYS A 116 -10.10 17.77 -5.55
N PRO A 117 -10.03 16.42 -5.54
CA PRO A 117 -9.17 15.69 -4.62
C PRO A 117 -7.70 16.09 -4.72
N MET A 118 -7.02 16.09 -3.58
CA MET A 118 -5.62 16.51 -3.46
C MET A 118 -4.78 15.44 -2.77
N ILE A 119 -3.56 15.24 -3.25
CA ILE A 119 -2.57 14.34 -2.66
C ILE A 119 -1.31 15.15 -2.31
N ILE A 120 -0.97 15.29 -1.03
CA ILE A 120 0.18 16.10 -0.57
C ILE A 120 1.32 15.17 -0.14
N SER A 121 2.53 15.33 -0.68
CA SER A 121 3.69 14.56 -0.21
C SER A 121 4.34 15.33 0.92
N THR A 122 4.80 14.61 1.93
CA THR A 122 5.28 15.22 3.18
C THR A 122 6.77 14.97 3.39
N GLY A 123 7.55 14.90 2.31
CA GLY A 123 9.01 14.78 2.43
C GLY A 123 9.60 16.04 3.02
N MET A 124 10.54 15.91 3.96
CA MET A 124 11.14 16.99 4.77
C MET A 124 10.18 17.73 5.71
N ALA A 125 8.87 17.64 5.50
CA ALA A 125 7.87 18.29 6.33
C ALA A 125 7.82 17.67 7.73
N ASP A 126 7.78 18.51 8.75
CA ASP A 126 7.49 18.07 10.12
C ASP A 126 5.98 17.96 10.38
N ALA A 127 5.60 17.60 11.61
CA ALA A 127 4.19 17.41 11.96
C ALA A 127 3.37 18.71 11.89
N ASP A 128 3.99 19.86 12.16
CA ASP A 128 3.33 21.16 12.17
C ASP A 128 3.13 21.64 10.72
N GLU A 129 4.14 21.50 9.86
CA GLU A 129 4.04 21.82 8.42
C GLU A 129 2.99 20.95 7.71
N ILE A 130 2.88 19.65 8.07
CA ILE A 130 1.83 18.77 7.55
C ILE A 130 0.45 19.26 8.00
N ASP A 131 0.31 19.67 9.27
CA ASP A 131 -0.95 20.18 9.80
C ASP A 131 -1.34 21.51 9.12
N GLU A 132 -0.40 22.42 8.92
CA GLU A 132 -0.61 23.68 8.18
C GLU A 132 -1.06 23.43 6.74
N ALA A 133 -0.43 22.47 6.03
CA ALA A 133 -0.80 22.08 4.67
C ALA A 133 -2.23 21.52 4.62
N LEU A 134 -2.61 20.65 5.56
CA LEU A 134 -3.96 20.11 5.67
C LEU A 134 -5.00 21.18 6.00
N HIS A 135 -4.67 22.12 6.90
CA HIS A 135 -5.52 23.27 7.20
C HIS A 135 -5.70 24.17 5.98
N ALA A 136 -4.62 24.50 5.27
CA ALA A 136 -4.68 25.28 4.04
C ALA A 136 -5.56 24.62 2.96
N ALA A 137 -5.48 23.29 2.81
CA ALA A 137 -6.33 22.55 1.88
C ALA A 137 -7.82 22.62 2.28
N ARG A 138 -8.12 22.42 3.57
CA ARG A 138 -9.50 22.49 4.09
C ARG A 138 -10.08 23.91 3.98
N ASP A 139 -9.32 24.92 4.37
CA ASP A 139 -9.71 26.33 4.28
C ASP A 139 -9.95 26.78 2.84
N GLY A 140 -9.17 26.23 1.90
CA GLY A 140 -9.35 26.46 0.46
C GLY A 140 -10.53 25.71 -0.15
N GLY A 141 -11.22 24.84 0.60
CA GLY A 141 -12.43 24.13 0.14
C GLY A 141 -12.21 22.69 -0.31
N CYS A 142 -11.04 22.09 -0.09
CA CYS A 142 -10.78 20.69 -0.39
C CYS A 142 -10.99 19.81 0.85
N HIS A 143 -11.95 18.88 0.77
CA HIS A 143 -12.22 17.90 1.84
C HIS A 143 -11.68 16.50 1.53
N ASP A 144 -11.38 16.21 0.28
CA ASP A 144 -10.82 14.94 -0.18
C ASP A 144 -9.29 15.05 -0.31
N VAL A 145 -8.61 15.02 0.84
CA VAL A 145 -7.14 15.13 0.91
C VAL A 145 -6.54 13.83 1.39
N ALA A 146 -5.49 13.36 0.70
CA ALA A 146 -4.61 12.29 1.15
C ALA A 146 -3.18 12.82 1.32
N ILE A 147 -2.42 12.22 2.23
CA ILE A 147 -1.00 12.54 2.42
C ILE A 147 -0.11 11.34 2.09
N LEU A 148 1.07 11.60 1.52
CA LEU A 148 2.06 10.56 1.24
C LEU A 148 3.29 10.77 2.11
N HIS A 149 3.57 9.77 2.95
CA HIS A 149 4.87 9.69 3.61
C HIS A 149 5.97 9.56 2.55
N CYS A 150 7.05 10.31 2.71
CA CYS A 150 8.04 10.48 1.66
C CYS A 150 9.41 10.80 2.26
N VAL A 151 10.48 10.29 1.64
CA VAL A 151 11.85 10.75 1.90
C VAL A 151 12.37 11.39 0.62
N SER A 152 12.64 12.70 0.64
CA SER A 152 13.14 13.46 -0.51
C SER A 152 14.65 13.24 -0.75
N GLY A 153 15.05 11.98 -0.89
CA GLY A 153 16.39 11.54 -1.29
C GLY A 153 16.31 10.72 -2.56
N TYR A 154 17.22 10.96 -3.51
CA TYR A 154 17.13 10.44 -4.88
C TYR A 154 18.43 9.71 -5.28
N PRO A 155 18.54 8.38 -5.07
CA PRO A 155 17.59 7.51 -4.37
C PRO A 155 17.69 7.62 -2.85
N ALA A 156 16.62 7.24 -2.16
CA ALA A 156 16.57 7.20 -0.69
C ALA A 156 16.92 5.80 -0.16
N PRO A 157 17.78 5.69 0.88
CA PRO A 157 17.96 4.44 1.61
C PRO A 157 16.65 3.94 2.22
N ALA A 158 16.37 2.64 2.12
CA ALA A 158 15.14 2.05 2.68
C ALA A 158 15.01 2.25 4.20
N ALA A 159 16.14 2.32 4.92
CA ALA A 159 16.17 2.55 6.37
C ALA A 159 15.66 3.94 6.77
N ASP A 160 15.77 4.94 5.89
CA ASP A 160 15.38 6.31 6.18
C ASP A 160 13.86 6.50 6.15
N TYR A 161 13.14 5.57 5.50
CA TYR A 161 11.69 5.64 5.38
C TYR A 161 10.96 5.46 6.71
N ASN A 162 11.54 4.80 7.70
CA ASN A 162 10.88 4.64 9.01
C ASN A 162 9.39 4.27 8.91
N LEU A 163 9.01 3.26 8.10
CA LEU A 163 7.60 3.04 7.68
C LEU A 163 6.56 2.92 8.80
N ARG A 164 6.98 2.71 10.06
CA ARG A 164 6.13 2.83 11.25
C ARG A 164 5.50 4.22 11.43
N THR A 165 5.99 5.23 10.73
CA THR A 165 5.37 6.56 10.65
C THR A 165 4.02 6.53 9.95
N LEU A 166 3.78 5.60 9.01
CA LEU A 166 2.50 5.48 8.30
C LEU A 166 1.28 5.34 9.23
N PRO A 167 1.23 4.35 10.17
CA PRO A 167 0.12 4.24 11.10
C PRO A 167 0.04 5.40 12.10
N ASP A 168 1.17 6.04 12.48
CA ASP A 168 1.12 7.27 13.28
C ASP A 168 0.45 8.41 12.52
N MET A 169 0.85 8.66 11.27
CA MET A 169 0.25 9.67 10.40
C MET A 169 -1.25 9.44 10.21
N GLN A 170 -1.67 8.18 10.01
CA GLN A 170 -3.09 7.83 9.92
C GLN A 170 -3.86 8.20 11.19
N SER A 171 -3.32 7.83 12.35
CA SER A 171 -3.93 8.14 13.65
C SER A 171 -3.92 9.64 13.95
N ARG A 172 -2.86 10.35 13.58
CA ARG A 172 -2.63 11.76 13.90
C ARG A 172 -3.49 12.69 13.05
N PHE A 173 -3.50 12.48 11.74
CA PHE A 173 -4.09 13.41 10.79
C PHE A 173 -5.49 13.00 10.32
N GLY A 174 -5.90 11.75 10.54
CA GLY A 174 -7.25 11.28 10.24
C GLY A 174 -7.63 11.31 8.76
N VAL A 175 -6.65 11.30 7.87
CA VAL A 175 -6.81 11.30 6.41
C VAL A 175 -6.22 10.02 5.79
N PRO A 176 -6.59 9.64 4.56
CA PRO A 176 -5.90 8.58 3.84
C PRO A 176 -4.40 8.86 3.74
N VAL A 177 -3.59 7.85 4.07
CA VAL A 177 -2.13 7.94 4.03
C VAL A 177 -1.58 6.92 3.05
N GLY A 178 -0.65 7.36 2.19
CA GLY A 178 0.10 6.51 1.29
C GLY A 178 1.61 6.70 1.43
N LEU A 179 2.35 6.16 0.45
CA LEU A 179 3.78 6.26 0.35
C LEU A 179 4.18 6.86 -1.01
N SER A 180 5.06 7.86 -1.00
CA SER A 180 5.83 8.29 -2.16
C SER A 180 7.24 7.75 -2.01
N ASP A 181 7.60 6.79 -2.87
CA ASP A 181 8.79 5.97 -2.71
C ASP A 181 9.87 6.33 -3.76
N HIS A 182 11.09 6.55 -3.27
CA HIS A 182 12.31 6.88 -4.02
C HIS A 182 13.45 5.88 -3.74
N THR A 183 13.15 4.72 -3.13
CA THR A 183 14.10 3.60 -3.11
C THR A 183 14.26 3.01 -4.52
N LEU A 184 15.29 2.20 -4.73
CA LEU A 184 15.52 1.56 -6.03
C LEU A 184 14.59 0.36 -6.28
N ASP A 185 14.22 -0.37 -5.24
CA ASP A 185 13.40 -1.58 -5.35
C ASP A 185 11.95 -1.38 -4.88
N ASN A 186 11.13 -2.43 -5.01
CA ASN A 186 9.71 -2.41 -4.68
C ASN A 186 9.40 -2.82 -3.23
N THR A 187 10.39 -3.28 -2.46
CA THR A 187 10.19 -3.88 -1.13
C THR A 187 9.62 -2.87 -0.15
N THR A 188 10.14 -1.64 -0.13
CA THR A 188 9.65 -0.56 0.73
C THR A 188 8.19 -0.23 0.41
N ALA A 189 7.86 -0.03 -0.87
CA ALA A 189 6.49 0.16 -1.33
C ALA A 189 5.56 -1.00 -0.94
N ILE A 190 5.94 -2.26 -1.15
CA ILE A 190 5.10 -3.41 -0.80
C ILE A 190 4.92 -3.53 0.72
N ALA A 191 5.98 -3.31 1.51
CA ALA A 191 5.92 -3.35 2.96
C ALA A 191 4.98 -2.27 3.53
N SER A 192 4.91 -1.10 2.89
CA SER A 192 4.03 -0.01 3.30
C SER A 192 2.55 -0.39 3.27
N VAL A 193 2.15 -1.28 2.36
CA VAL A 193 0.77 -1.78 2.26
C VAL A 193 0.35 -2.44 3.57
N ALA A 194 1.21 -3.27 4.15
CA ALA A 194 0.94 -3.95 5.42
C ALA A 194 0.87 -2.99 6.62
N LEU A 195 1.37 -1.77 6.47
CA LEU A 195 1.33 -0.70 7.46
C LEU A 195 0.20 0.31 7.19
N GLY A 196 -0.70 -0.01 6.26
CA GLY A 196 -1.91 0.75 6.00
C GLY A 196 -1.81 1.75 4.83
N ALA A 197 -0.68 1.82 4.11
CA ALA A 197 -0.59 2.70 2.94
C ALA A 197 -1.65 2.36 1.89
N CYS A 198 -2.48 3.34 1.52
CA CYS A 198 -3.56 3.17 0.54
C CYS A 198 -3.26 3.76 -0.84
N ILE A 199 -2.13 4.46 -0.98
CA ILE A 199 -1.60 5.01 -2.24
C ILE A 199 -0.11 4.70 -2.28
N ILE A 200 0.41 4.28 -3.45
CA ILE A 200 1.84 4.09 -3.68
C ILE A 200 2.22 4.91 -4.92
N GLU A 201 3.19 5.81 -4.77
CA GLU A 201 3.80 6.56 -5.86
C GLU A 201 5.26 6.11 -6.04
N LYS A 202 5.65 5.84 -7.29
CA LYS A 202 7.01 5.49 -7.72
C LYS A 202 7.32 6.22 -9.03
N HIS A 203 8.56 6.66 -9.19
CA HIS A 203 9.02 7.14 -10.49
C HIS A 203 9.10 5.99 -11.50
N PHE A 204 8.81 6.29 -12.76
CA PHE A 204 8.71 5.30 -13.82
C PHE A 204 9.32 5.83 -15.12
N THR A 205 10.17 5.02 -15.73
CA THR A 205 10.82 5.32 -17.00
C THR A 205 10.72 4.13 -17.96
N LEU A 206 11.02 4.37 -19.24
CA LEU A 206 11.11 3.30 -20.25
C LEU A 206 12.49 2.63 -20.23
N ASP A 207 13.51 3.36 -19.80
CA ASP A 207 14.91 2.95 -19.83
C ASP A 207 15.68 3.78 -18.80
N ARG A 208 16.21 3.14 -17.75
CA ARG A 208 17.00 3.79 -16.69
C ARG A 208 18.30 4.41 -17.21
N SER A 209 18.75 4.01 -18.39
CA SER A 209 19.92 4.57 -19.08
C SER A 209 19.58 5.68 -20.09
N GLY A 210 18.31 6.10 -20.16
CA GLY A 210 17.79 7.09 -21.11
C GLY A 210 18.31 8.52 -20.93
N GLY A 211 18.94 8.82 -19.80
CA GLY A 211 19.60 10.10 -19.51
C GLY A 211 18.68 11.19 -18.97
N GLY A 212 17.41 10.90 -18.73
CA GLY A 212 16.50 11.80 -18.03
C GLY A 212 16.93 12.04 -16.58
N PRO A 213 16.57 13.19 -15.99
CA PRO A 213 17.08 13.63 -14.67
C PRO A 213 16.76 12.65 -13.54
N ASP A 214 15.66 11.90 -13.67
CA ASP A 214 15.17 10.94 -12.67
C ASP A 214 15.29 9.48 -13.14
N ASP A 215 15.84 9.21 -14.32
CA ASP A 215 15.83 7.87 -14.91
C ASP A 215 16.55 6.87 -14.01
N SER A 216 17.72 7.26 -13.47
CA SER A 216 18.66 6.39 -12.74
C SER A 216 18.08 5.65 -11.52
N PHE A 217 16.99 6.15 -10.94
CA PHE A 217 16.31 5.53 -9.79
C PHE A 217 14.84 5.17 -10.06
N SER A 218 14.37 5.36 -11.29
CA SER A 218 13.01 5.04 -11.71
C SER A 218 12.83 3.55 -11.98
N LEU A 219 11.61 3.05 -11.80
CA LEU A 219 11.23 1.70 -12.21
C LEU A 219 11.11 1.62 -13.74
N GLU A 220 11.51 0.48 -14.31
CA GLU A 220 11.26 0.11 -15.70
C GLU A 220 9.97 -0.72 -15.85
N PRO A 221 9.46 -0.97 -17.08
CA PRO A 221 8.14 -1.59 -17.28
C PRO A 221 7.91 -2.91 -16.56
N ALA A 222 8.93 -3.79 -16.51
CA ALA A 222 8.84 -5.07 -15.81
C ALA A 222 8.75 -4.90 -14.28
N GLU A 223 9.48 -3.93 -13.73
CA GLU A 223 9.53 -3.63 -12.30
C GLU A 223 8.23 -2.94 -11.85
N LEU A 224 7.67 -2.03 -12.65
CA LEU A 224 6.36 -1.44 -12.39
C LEU A 224 5.27 -2.52 -12.40
N ALA A 225 5.28 -3.42 -13.38
CA ALA A 225 4.32 -4.53 -13.43
C ALA A 225 4.47 -5.46 -12.22
N ALA A 226 5.70 -5.68 -11.73
CA ALA A 226 5.95 -6.43 -10.50
C ALA A 226 5.39 -5.70 -9.27
N LEU A 227 5.58 -4.38 -9.17
CA LEU A 227 5.00 -3.57 -8.10
C LEU A 227 3.47 -3.67 -8.08
N CYS A 228 2.81 -3.42 -9.21
CA CYS A 228 1.35 -3.45 -9.29
C CYS A 228 0.78 -4.81 -8.88
N ARG A 229 1.39 -5.92 -9.33
CA ARG A 229 0.97 -7.28 -8.92
C ARG A 229 1.19 -7.52 -7.42
N ALA A 230 2.37 -7.18 -6.91
CA ALA A 230 2.74 -7.45 -5.52
C ALA A 230 1.95 -6.59 -4.54
N ALA A 231 1.73 -5.31 -4.84
CA ALA A 231 0.90 -4.41 -4.05
C ALA A 231 -0.55 -4.91 -3.95
N ARG A 232 -1.17 -5.33 -5.07
CA ARG A 232 -2.52 -5.93 -5.06
C ARG A 232 -2.57 -7.23 -4.27
N THR A 233 -1.55 -8.08 -4.38
CA THR A 233 -1.45 -9.32 -3.60
C THR A 233 -1.32 -9.02 -2.10
N ALA A 234 -0.46 -8.07 -1.73
CA ALA A 234 -0.26 -7.64 -0.36
C ALA A 234 -1.56 -7.04 0.22
N TRP A 235 -2.23 -6.17 -0.52
CA TRP A 235 -3.51 -5.59 -0.12
C TRP A 235 -4.57 -6.67 0.11
N GLY A 236 -4.72 -7.60 -0.85
CA GLY A 236 -5.66 -8.70 -0.76
C GLY A 236 -5.38 -9.69 0.37
N SER A 237 -4.13 -9.78 0.84
CA SER A 237 -3.75 -10.68 1.95
C SER A 237 -3.99 -10.11 3.33
N LEU A 238 -4.15 -8.79 3.48
CA LEU A 238 -4.46 -8.16 4.77
C LEU A 238 -5.82 -8.61 5.31
N GLY A 239 -6.82 -8.67 4.43
CA GLY A 239 -8.15 -9.18 4.76
C GLY A 239 -8.77 -8.51 6.00
N SER A 240 -9.30 -9.34 6.90
CA SER A 240 -9.85 -8.92 8.19
C SER A 240 -9.40 -9.88 9.28
N VAL A 241 -9.51 -9.47 10.54
CA VAL A 241 -9.21 -10.32 11.70
C VAL A 241 -10.15 -11.52 11.69
N ASP A 242 -9.62 -12.71 11.41
CA ASP A 242 -10.41 -13.93 11.28
C ASP A 242 -9.62 -15.19 11.71
N TYR A 243 -10.02 -15.77 12.85
CA TYR A 243 -9.53 -17.04 13.39
C TYR A 243 -10.31 -18.26 12.88
N GLY A 244 -11.27 -18.04 11.98
CA GLY A 244 -12.05 -19.07 11.34
C GLY A 244 -11.22 -19.90 10.36
N ARG A 245 -11.71 -21.13 10.12
CA ARG A 245 -11.12 -22.05 9.15
C ARG A 245 -11.34 -21.51 7.74
N LYS A 246 -10.30 -21.52 6.92
CA LYS A 246 -10.38 -21.08 5.52
C LYS A 246 -10.92 -22.19 4.62
N SER A 247 -11.46 -21.82 3.47
CA SER A 247 -11.98 -22.78 2.47
C SER A 247 -10.91 -23.80 2.05
N SER A 248 -9.67 -23.36 1.90
CA SER A 248 -8.50 -24.19 1.57
C SER A 248 -8.16 -25.23 2.64
N GLU A 249 -8.68 -25.09 3.86
CA GLU A 249 -8.37 -25.98 4.99
C GLU A 249 -9.50 -26.99 5.28
N GLN A 250 -10.67 -26.85 4.67
CA GLN A 250 -11.84 -27.69 4.98
C GLN A 250 -11.57 -29.18 4.73
N GLY A 251 -10.88 -29.52 3.64
CA GLY A 251 -10.48 -30.91 3.35
C GLY A 251 -9.43 -31.48 4.32
N ASN A 252 -8.72 -30.60 5.04
CA ASN A 252 -7.63 -30.98 5.94
C ASN A 252 -8.09 -31.26 7.38
N VAL A 253 -9.38 -31.08 7.68
CA VAL A 253 -9.95 -31.34 9.01
C VAL A 253 -9.72 -32.78 9.45
N GLN A 254 -9.80 -33.72 8.49
CA GLN A 254 -9.50 -35.13 8.72
C GLN A 254 -8.09 -35.39 9.24
N PHE A 255 -7.12 -34.50 8.97
CA PHE A 255 -5.74 -34.63 9.45
C PHE A 255 -5.54 -34.05 10.85
N ARG A 256 -6.59 -33.51 11.49
CA ARG A 256 -6.52 -33.14 12.91
C ARG A 256 -6.60 -34.39 13.79
N ARG A 257 -6.11 -34.26 15.02
CA ARG A 257 -6.33 -35.29 16.04
C ARG A 257 -7.73 -35.12 16.63
N SER A 258 -8.36 -36.24 16.94
CA SER A 258 -9.58 -36.33 17.73
C SER A 258 -9.52 -37.56 18.62
N LEU A 259 -10.48 -37.72 19.53
CA LEU A 259 -10.52 -38.88 20.41
C LEU A 259 -11.07 -40.09 19.66
N TYR A 260 -10.34 -41.20 19.73
CA TYR A 260 -10.68 -42.46 19.07
C TYR A 260 -10.50 -43.61 20.03
N VAL A 261 -11.36 -44.61 19.87
CA VAL A 261 -11.26 -45.88 20.60
C VAL A 261 -10.11 -46.70 20.00
N THR A 262 -9.10 -47.04 20.80
CA THR A 262 -7.83 -47.64 20.34
C THR A 262 -7.74 -49.16 20.47
N ARG A 263 -8.72 -49.78 21.11
CA ARG A 263 -8.94 -51.23 21.15
C ARG A 263 -10.44 -51.51 21.32
N ASP A 264 -10.89 -52.74 21.08
CA ASP A 264 -12.29 -53.09 21.36
C ASP A 264 -12.59 -52.88 22.87
N VAL A 265 -13.79 -52.38 23.16
CA VAL A 265 -14.29 -52.12 24.52
C VAL A 265 -15.69 -52.70 24.70
N ALA A 266 -15.99 -53.19 25.91
CA ALA A 266 -17.30 -53.76 26.23
C ALA A 266 -18.28 -52.69 26.75
N ALA A 267 -19.59 -52.98 26.67
CA ALA A 267 -20.60 -52.16 27.31
C ALA A 267 -20.34 -52.07 28.84
N GLY A 268 -20.43 -50.87 29.40
CA GLY A 268 -20.15 -50.58 30.80
C GLY A 268 -18.67 -50.38 31.14
N GLU A 269 -17.74 -50.62 30.22
CA GLU A 269 -16.31 -50.35 30.41
C GLU A 269 -16.05 -48.84 30.51
N ALA A 270 -15.12 -48.41 31.36
CA ALA A 270 -14.77 -47.01 31.53
C ALA A 270 -13.80 -46.52 30.45
N VAL A 271 -13.93 -45.26 30.03
CA VAL A 271 -12.95 -44.57 29.21
C VAL A 271 -11.66 -44.34 30.00
N THR A 272 -10.54 -44.76 29.43
CA THR A 272 -9.19 -44.57 29.95
C THR A 272 -8.25 -44.07 28.86
N HIS A 273 -7.05 -43.59 29.24
CA HIS A 273 -6.02 -43.21 28.27
C HIS A 273 -5.49 -44.38 27.41
N ASP A 274 -5.73 -45.63 27.83
CA ASP A 274 -5.28 -46.82 27.08
C ASP A 274 -6.28 -47.23 25.99
N ASN A 275 -7.58 -47.06 26.26
CA ASN A 275 -8.66 -47.46 25.34
C ASN A 275 -9.23 -46.29 24.52
N VAL A 276 -9.00 -45.05 24.91
CA VAL A 276 -9.30 -43.85 24.13
C VAL A 276 -8.05 -42.98 24.07
N ARG A 277 -7.65 -42.61 22.85
CA ARG A 277 -6.50 -41.73 22.64
C ARG A 277 -6.84 -40.61 21.69
N SER A 278 -6.21 -39.45 21.91
CA SER A 278 -6.09 -38.43 20.89
C SER A 278 -5.23 -38.97 19.77
N ILE A 279 -5.81 -39.30 18.61
CA ILE A 279 -5.08 -39.73 17.40
C ILE A 279 -5.76 -39.16 16.15
N ARG A 280 -5.15 -39.31 14.99
CA ARG A 280 -5.80 -39.01 13.69
C ARG A 280 -6.66 -40.20 13.25
N PRO A 281 -7.74 -39.98 12.48
CA PRO A 281 -8.18 -38.71 11.87
C PRO A 281 -9.01 -37.82 12.80
N GLY A 282 -9.52 -36.70 12.28
CA GLY A 282 -10.20 -35.64 13.01
C GLY A 282 -11.72 -35.75 13.06
N PHE A 283 -12.29 -36.97 13.13
CA PHE A 283 -13.75 -37.19 13.07
C PHE A 283 -14.40 -37.50 14.43
N GLY A 284 -13.63 -37.80 15.48
CA GLY A 284 -14.14 -38.01 16.83
C GLY A 284 -14.25 -36.70 17.63
N LEU A 285 -14.53 -36.84 18.93
CA LEU A 285 -14.57 -35.70 19.86
C LEU A 285 -13.26 -34.90 19.84
N ALA A 286 -13.38 -33.58 20.02
CA ALA A 286 -12.21 -32.71 20.15
C ALA A 286 -11.33 -33.17 21.32
N CYS A 287 -10.01 -33.15 21.13
CA CYS A 287 -9.05 -33.67 22.10
C CYS A 287 -9.14 -33.04 23.51
N ARG A 288 -9.64 -31.79 23.59
CA ARG A 288 -9.89 -31.10 24.87
C ARG A 288 -10.87 -31.82 25.78
N HIS A 289 -11.71 -32.68 25.22
CA HIS A 289 -12.74 -33.41 25.97
C HIS A 289 -12.20 -34.69 26.62
N MET A 290 -10.90 -34.99 26.54
CA MET A 290 -10.33 -36.22 27.12
C MET A 290 -10.62 -36.31 28.62
N ASP A 291 -10.41 -35.21 29.36
CA ASP A 291 -10.61 -35.18 30.81
C ASP A 291 -12.11 -35.28 31.17
N ASP A 292 -12.97 -34.69 30.33
CA ASP A 292 -14.43 -34.79 30.48
C ASP A 292 -14.89 -36.24 30.40
N VAL A 293 -14.41 -36.96 29.36
CA VAL A 293 -14.79 -38.35 29.08
C VAL A 293 -14.11 -39.36 29.98
N GLN A 294 -12.98 -39.03 30.60
CA GLN A 294 -12.24 -39.94 31.48
C GLN A 294 -13.15 -40.47 32.59
N GLY A 295 -13.23 -41.80 32.70
CA GLY A 295 -14.07 -42.50 33.68
C GLY A 295 -15.56 -42.63 33.28
N MET A 296 -16.05 -41.96 32.23
CA MET A 296 -17.38 -42.24 31.68
C MET A 296 -17.44 -43.67 31.14
N LYS A 297 -18.60 -44.33 31.20
CA LYS A 297 -18.75 -45.71 30.74
C LYS A 297 -19.35 -45.78 29.34
N PHE A 298 -18.86 -46.70 28.51
CA PHE A 298 -19.45 -46.98 27.20
C PHE A 298 -20.87 -47.57 27.36
N GLN A 299 -21.84 -47.06 26.60
CA GLN A 299 -23.23 -47.55 26.67
C GLN A 299 -23.40 -48.92 26.00
N THR A 300 -22.60 -49.18 24.98
CA THR A 300 -22.61 -50.40 24.18
C THR A 300 -21.16 -50.87 23.95
N ALA A 301 -20.98 -52.07 23.41
CA ALA A 301 -19.66 -52.50 22.96
C ALA A 301 -19.23 -51.68 21.73
N VAL A 302 -17.96 -51.25 21.68
CA VAL A 302 -17.42 -50.40 20.60
C VAL A 302 -16.12 -51.00 20.06
N SER A 303 -15.99 -51.08 18.75
CA SER A 303 -14.79 -51.60 18.08
C SER A 303 -13.64 -50.60 18.06
N ARG A 304 -12.41 -51.11 18.02
CA ARG A 304 -11.19 -50.37 17.72
C ARG A 304 -11.34 -49.54 16.44
N GLY A 305 -10.81 -48.33 16.45
CA GLY A 305 -10.83 -47.42 15.30
C GLY A 305 -12.13 -46.63 15.16
N THR A 306 -13.06 -46.75 16.11
CA THR A 306 -14.28 -45.94 16.14
C THR A 306 -13.96 -44.52 16.61
N PRO A 307 -14.42 -43.46 15.92
CA PRO A 307 -14.35 -42.10 16.44
C PRO A 307 -15.17 -42.03 17.72
N LEU A 308 -14.57 -41.54 18.81
CA LEU A 308 -15.33 -41.34 20.03
C LEU A 308 -16.38 -40.25 19.79
N ALA A 309 -17.59 -40.48 20.27
CA ALA A 309 -18.71 -39.55 20.24
C ALA A 309 -19.46 -39.61 21.57
N TRP A 310 -20.17 -38.53 21.93
CA TRP A 310 -20.84 -38.42 23.24
C TRP A 310 -21.95 -39.45 23.44
N ASP A 311 -22.62 -39.86 22.38
CA ASP A 311 -23.68 -40.87 22.37
C ASP A 311 -23.17 -42.28 22.69
N LEU A 312 -21.88 -42.55 22.46
CA LEU A 312 -21.24 -43.79 22.88
C LEU A 312 -21.05 -43.89 24.40
N LEU A 313 -21.20 -42.79 25.14
CA LEU A 313 -20.86 -42.69 26.57
C LEU A 313 -22.08 -42.39 27.43
N SER A 314 -22.19 -43.08 28.55
CA SER A 314 -23.18 -42.78 29.60
C SER A 314 -22.78 -41.51 30.35
N LYS A 315 -23.78 -40.70 30.76
CA LYS A 315 -23.52 -39.51 31.59
C LYS A 315 -22.79 -39.94 32.87
N LYS A 316 -21.81 -39.14 33.32
CA LYS A 316 -21.19 -39.29 34.64
C LYS A 316 -22.32 -39.26 35.68
N ILE A 317 -22.47 -40.34 36.43
CA ILE A 317 -23.27 -40.34 37.65
C ILE A 317 -22.40 -39.59 38.65
N GLU A 318 -22.86 -38.42 39.09
CA GLU A 318 -22.22 -37.64 40.17
C GLU A 318 -22.14 -38.43 41.47
#